data_AF-U3LPR3-F1
#
_entry.id   AF-U3LPR3-F1
#
_cell.length_a   1.000
_cell.length_b   1.000
_cell.length_c   1.000
_cell.angle_alpha   90.00
_cell.angle_beta   90.00
_cell.angle_gamma   90.00
#
_symmetry.space_group_name_H-M   'P 1'
#
loop_
_entity.id
_entity.type
_entity.pdbx_description
1 polymer ?
#
loop_
_entity_poly.entity_id
_entity_poly.type
_entity_poly.pdbx_seq_one_letter_code
_entity_poly.pdbx_strand_id
1 'polypeptide(L)'
;MTKEVMFSLEDIFGDSIREMRERDKEFLPKTEWFSRIETDLDTFMQTYMTKYPFTSFEAIPRDESGLTFPAFEDLQFYLPPLLRHQPVKIAEVDGLAFLSVLGDGAFCIDPRRWHRIKTYIAKGTVEYPQVSVMHSGVSDGRHRTLLLMQLYNRRTIPVVVPESHYETFMTEAKNNGVV
;
A
#
# COMPACT_ATOMS: atom_id res chain seq x y z
N MET A 1 -27.63 -40.06 -3.57
CA MET A 1 -27.41 -38.61 -3.37
C MET A 1 -26.43 -38.45 -2.23
N THR A 2 -25.14 -38.37 -2.55
CA THR A 2 -24.08 -38.04 -1.59
C THR A 2 -24.03 -36.52 -1.48
N LYS A 3 -24.26 -35.97 -0.29
CA LYS A 3 -24.04 -34.54 -0.03
C LYS A 3 -22.53 -34.29 -0.06
N GLU A 4 -22.06 -33.50 -1.01
CA GLU A 4 -20.73 -32.90 -0.90
C GLU A 4 -20.74 -31.98 0.32
N VAL A 5 -19.90 -32.31 1.31
CA VAL A 5 -19.65 -31.44 2.46
C VAL A 5 -18.55 -30.48 2.04
N MET A 6 -18.91 -29.24 1.79
CA MET A 6 -17.98 -28.16 1.48
C MET A 6 -17.39 -27.66 2.80
N PHE A 7 -16.26 -28.24 3.23
CA PHE A 7 -15.51 -27.74 4.38
C PHE A 7 -14.85 -26.41 4.02
N SER A 8 -15.02 -25.37 4.85
CA SER A 8 -14.27 -24.13 4.69
C SER A 8 -12.81 -24.35 5.08
N LEU A 9 -11.89 -23.52 4.57
CA LEU A 9 -10.48 -23.55 4.99
C LEU A 9 -10.32 -23.31 6.50
N GLU A 10 -11.27 -22.62 7.11
CA GLU A 10 -11.31 -22.36 8.55
C GLU A 10 -11.73 -23.60 9.34
N ASP A 11 -12.57 -24.48 8.78
CA ASP A 11 -12.94 -25.76 9.41
C ASP A 11 -11.79 -26.77 9.43
N ILE A 12 -10.84 -26.65 8.49
CA ILE A 12 -9.71 -27.58 8.34
C ILE A 12 -8.46 -27.05 9.05
N PHE A 13 -8.20 -25.74 8.97
CA PHE A 13 -6.97 -25.11 9.45
C PHE A 13 -7.19 -24.05 10.52
N GLY A 14 -8.41 -23.83 11.00
CA GLY A 14 -8.75 -22.73 11.91
C GLY A 14 -7.89 -22.70 13.17
N ASP A 15 -7.63 -23.86 13.77
CA ASP A 15 -6.76 -23.97 14.95
C ASP A 15 -5.30 -23.63 14.61
N SER A 16 -4.76 -24.12 13.49
CA SER A 16 -3.41 -23.78 13.03
C SER A 16 -3.28 -22.29 12.67
N ILE A 17 -4.28 -21.70 12.02
CA ILE A 17 -4.32 -20.26 11.70
C ILE A 17 -4.39 -19.43 12.98
N ARG A 18 -5.19 -19.86 13.97
CA ARG A 18 -5.27 -19.19 15.27
C ARG A 18 -3.93 -19.24 16.00
N GLU A 19 -3.29 -20.41 16.07
CA GLU A 19 -1.98 -20.58 16.69
C GLU A 19 -0.88 -19.75 15.99
N MET A 20 -0.91 -19.68 14.66
CA MET A 20 -0.01 -18.79 13.90
C MET A 20 -0.22 -17.32 14.28
N ARG A 21 -1.48 -16.87 14.33
CA ARG A 21 -1.82 -15.49 14.71
C ARG A 21 -1.41 -15.17 16.15
N GLU A 22 -1.58 -16.10 17.09
CA GLU A 22 -1.15 -15.92 18.48
C GLU A 22 0.37 -15.81 18.60
N ARG A 23 1.14 -16.65 17.90
CA ARG A 23 2.60 -16.50 17.85
C ARG A 23 3.04 -15.19 17.19
N ASP A 24 2.34 -14.78 16.13
CA ASP A 24 2.63 -13.55 15.40
C ASP A 24 2.39 -12.28 16.25
N LYS A 25 1.63 -12.36 17.36
CA LYS A 25 1.45 -11.24 18.29
C LYS A 25 2.77 -10.81 18.95
N GLU A 26 3.68 -11.75 19.20
CA GLU A 26 5.00 -11.45 19.76
C GLU A 26 5.88 -10.68 18.76
N PHE A 27 5.56 -10.76 17.47
CA PHE A 27 6.28 -10.09 16.37
C PHE A 27 5.50 -8.91 15.78
N LEU A 28 4.44 -8.46 16.47
CA LEU A 28 3.72 -7.25 16.08
C LEU A 28 4.66 -6.05 16.24
N PRO A 29 4.88 -5.26 15.17
CA PRO A 29 5.69 -4.08 15.28
C PRO A 29 5.00 -3.06 16.19
N LYS A 30 5.80 -2.34 16.98
CA LYS A 30 5.28 -1.22 17.75
C LYS A 30 4.86 -0.08 16.81
N THR A 31 3.82 0.66 17.16
CA THR A 31 3.30 1.75 16.30
C THR A 31 4.34 2.85 16.09
N GLU A 32 5.10 3.20 17.12
CA GLU A 32 6.23 4.14 17.05
C GLU A 32 7.28 3.77 15.98
N TRP A 33 7.41 2.49 15.63
CA TRP A 33 8.33 2.07 14.58
C TRP A 33 7.92 2.55 13.20
N PHE A 34 6.69 3.01 12.97
CA PHE A 34 6.28 3.54 11.66
C PHE A 34 6.67 5.01 11.48
N SER A 35 6.79 5.77 12.59
CA SER A 35 7.24 7.17 12.58
C SER A 35 8.77 7.26 12.58
N ARG A 36 9.44 6.51 13.46
CA ARG A 36 10.90 6.52 13.66
C ARG A 36 11.50 5.13 13.53
N ILE A 37 12.77 5.05 13.13
CA ILE A 37 13.53 3.80 13.18
C ILE A 37 14.30 3.82 14.51
N GLU A 38 13.90 3.00 15.47
CA GLU A 38 14.42 3.07 16.86
C GLU A 38 15.86 2.53 17.02
N THR A 39 16.39 1.83 16.03
CA THR A 39 17.65 1.06 16.13
C THR A 39 18.45 1.08 14.83
N ASP A 40 19.60 0.38 14.83
CA ASP A 40 20.36 0.01 13.62
C ASP A 40 19.41 -0.43 12.49
N LEU A 41 19.47 0.29 11.37
CA LEU A 41 18.60 0.09 10.21
C LEU A 41 18.81 -1.31 9.61
N ASP A 42 20.04 -1.80 9.60
CA ASP A 42 20.35 -3.10 9.00
C ASP A 42 19.72 -4.24 9.82
N THR A 43 19.85 -4.20 11.14
CA THR A 43 19.18 -5.13 12.05
C THR A 43 17.66 -5.03 11.95
N PHE A 44 17.11 -3.81 11.91
CA PHE A 44 15.66 -3.60 11.75
C PHE A 44 15.13 -4.22 10.46
N MET A 45 15.84 -4.04 9.34
CA MET A 45 15.44 -4.57 8.04
C MET A 45 15.51 -6.10 7.97
N GLN A 46 16.34 -6.73 8.81
CA GLN A 46 16.50 -8.19 8.93
C GLN A 46 15.55 -8.83 9.96
N THR A 47 14.98 -8.05 10.88
CA THR A 47 14.08 -8.56 11.92
C THR A 47 12.78 -9.08 11.33
N TYR A 48 12.34 -10.28 11.74
CA TYR A 48 11.02 -10.79 11.40
C TYR A 48 9.94 -9.95 12.09
N MET A 49 9.03 -9.39 11.30
CA MET A 49 7.91 -8.57 11.78
C MET A 49 6.68 -8.88 10.94
N THR A 50 5.53 -8.98 11.61
CA THR A 50 4.24 -9.09 10.93
C THR A 50 3.76 -7.72 10.44
N LYS A 51 2.74 -7.73 9.58
CA LYS A 51 2.09 -6.48 9.15
C LYS A 51 1.23 -5.95 10.29
N TYR A 52 1.14 -4.63 10.41
CA TYR A 52 0.30 -3.97 11.40
C TYR A 52 -1.01 -3.47 10.76
N PRO A 53 -2.18 -3.93 11.23
CA PRO A 53 -3.48 -3.45 10.75
C PRO A 53 -3.88 -2.17 11.49
N PHE A 54 -3.64 -1.01 10.88
CA PHE A 54 -4.20 0.24 11.40
C PHE A 54 -5.71 0.33 11.12
N THR A 55 -6.45 1.01 11.98
CA THR A 55 -7.92 1.13 11.86
C THR A 55 -8.35 2.16 10.82
N SER A 56 -7.46 3.09 10.44
CA SER A 56 -7.71 4.17 9.48
C SER A 56 -6.39 4.74 8.97
N PHE A 57 -6.46 5.60 7.96
CA PHE A 57 -5.31 6.36 7.48
C PHE A 57 -4.74 7.27 8.58
N GLU A 58 -5.63 7.93 9.33
CA GLU A 58 -5.28 8.87 10.39
C GLU A 58 -4.65 8.18 11.61
N ALA A 59 -4.87 6.88 11.79
CA ALA A 59 -4.24 6.07 12.83
C ALA A 59 -2.77 5.72 12.52
N ILE A 60 -2.32 5.90 11.28
CA ILE A 60 -0.92 5.65 10.90
C ILE A 60 -0.06 6.78 11.49
N PRO A 61 0.96 6.47 12.30
CA PRO A 61 1.84 7.48 12.88
C PRO A 61 2.48 8.36 11.80
N ARG A 62 2.53 9.67 12.09
CA ARG A 62 3.19 10.65 11.22
C ARG A 62 4.68 10.39 11.15
N ASP A 63 5.29 10.71 10.02
CA ASP A 63 6.75 10.56 9.90
C ASP A 63 7.50 11.45 10.90
N GLU A 64 8.39 10.83 11.66
CA GLU A 64 9.34 11.46 12.59
C GLU A 64 10.74 10.90 12.36
N SER A 65 11.03 10.43 11.14
CA SER A 65 12.25 9.70 10.82
C SER A 65 13.49 10.59 10.70
N GLY A 66 13.29 11.91 10.64
CA GLY A 66 14.35 12.89 10.35
C GLY A 66 14.75 12.93 8.88
N LEU A 67 14.11 12.14 8.01
CA LEU A 67 14.32 12.23 6.57
C LEU A 67 13.80 13.57 6.05
N THR A 68 14.54 14.17 5.13
CA THR A 68 14.08 15.32 4.36
C THR A 68 13.49 14.82 3.05
N PHE A 69 12.30 15.28 2.72
CA PHE A 69 11.62 14.96 1.48
C PHE A 69 11.67 16.19 0.56
N PRO A 70 11.96 16.04 -0.74
CA PRO A 70 11.86 17.15 -1.69
C PRO A 70 10.40 17.62 -1.82
N ALA A 71 10.15 18.73 -2.51
CA ALA A 71 8.77 19.12 -2.82
C ALA A 71 8.10 18.06 -3.70
N PHE A 72 6.77 17.96 -3.68
CA PHE A 72 6.07 16.90 -4.41
C PHE A 72 6.30 17.02 -5.92
N GLU A 73 6.28 18.26 -6.42
CA GLU A 73 6.55 18.65 -7.80
C GLU A 73 7.97 18.32 -8.26
N ASP A 74 8.92 18.15 -7.34
CA ASP A 74 10.31 17.80 -7.64
C ASP A 74 10.51 16.27 -7.71
N LEU A 75 9.50 15.47 -7.32
CA LEU A 75 9.57 14.02 -7.38
C LEU A 75 9.67 13.51 -8.81
N GLN A 76 10.67 12.66 -9.05
CA GLN A 76 10.85 11.96 -10.31
C GLN A 76 10.08 10.64 -10.28
N PHE A 77 8.89 10.67 -10.89
CA PHE A 77 8.08 9.47 -11.02
C PHE A 77 8.54 8.58 -12.19
N TYR A 78 8.65 7.28 -11.95
CA TYR A 78 9.04 6.30 -12.97
C TYR A 78 8.07 5.13 -13.09
N LEU A 79 8.05 4.49 -14.25
CA LEU A 79 7.12 3.40 -14.56
C LEU A 79 7.52 2.07 -13.88
N PRO A 80 6.53 1.35 -13.32
CA PRO A 80 6.73 -0.03 -12.87
C PRO A 80 7.31 -0.90 -14.00
N PRO A 81 8.21 -1.86 -13.70
CA PRO A 81 8.86 -2.69 -14.73
C PRO A 81 7.89 -3.32 -15.74
N LEU A 82 6.73 -3.79 -15.28
CA LEU A 82 5.71 -4.44 -16.12
C LEU A 82 5.09 -3.51 -17.16
N LEU A 83 5.15 -2.18 -16.95
CA LEU A 83 4.51 -1.19 -17.80
C LEU A 83 5.50 -0.43 -18.68
N ARG A 84 6.81 -0.68 -18.57
CA ARG A 84 7.85 0.03 -19.34
C ARG A 84 7.78 -0.22 -20.85
N HIS A 85 7.12 -1.30 -21.27
CA HIS A 85 7.08 -1.75 -22.66
C HIS A 85 5.74 -1.50 -23.35
N GLN A 86 4.84 -0.73 -22.74
CA GLN A 86 3.53 -0.43 -23.29
C GLN A 86 3.15 1.05 -23.10
N PRO A 87 2.27 1.59 -23.95
CA PRO A 87 1.72 2.92 -23.73
C PRO A 87 0.92 3.00 -22.43
N VAL A 88 1.09 4.11 -21.72
CA VAL A 88 0.45 4.38 -20.43
C VAL A 88 -0.03 5.82 -20.36
N LYS A 89 -1.03 6.04 -19.52
CA LYS A 89 -1.52 7.37 -19.13
C LYS A 89 -1.42 7.53 -17.63
N ILE A 90 -1.24 8.77 -17.19
CA ILE A 90 -1.27 9.13 -15.77
C ILE A 90 -2.67 9.68 -15.46
N ALA A 91 -3.24 9.21 -14.35
CA ALA A 91 -4.50 9.73 -13.81
C ALA A 91 -4.25 10.25 -12.39
N GLU A 92 -4.81 11.41 -12.08
CA GLU A 92 -4.84 11.97 -10.72
C GLU A 92 -6.10 11.44 -10.03
N VAL A 93 -5.94 10.76 -8.88
CA VAL A 93 -7.04 10.07 -8.18
C VAL A 93 -7.05 10.43 -6.69
N ASP A 94 -8.21 10.45 -6.04
CA ASP A 94 -8.30 10.42 -4.58
C ASP A 94 -7.72 9.11 -4.06
N GLY A 95 -6.67 9.19 -3.25
CA GLY A 95 -5.92 8.04 -2.78
C GLY A 95 -6.70 7.14 -1.82
N LEU A 96 -7.63 7.65 -1.02
CA LEU A 96 -8.46 6.78 -0.17
C LEU A 96 -9.53 6.06 -0.98
N ALA A 97 -10.19 6.77 -1.89
CA ALA A 97 -11.15 6.17 -2.81
C ALA A 97 -10.48 5.11 -3.69
N PHE A 98 -9.27 5.39 -4.19
CA PHE A 98 -8.45 4.44 -4.95
C PHE A 98 -8.13 3.16 -4.16
N LEU A 99 -7.88 3.29 -2.85
CA LEU A 99 -7.58 2.17 -1.95
C LEU A 99 -8.81 1.44 -1.39
N SER A 100 -10.02 1.99 -1.59
CA SER A 100 -11.25 1.49 -0.97
C SER A 100 -11.56 0.02 -1.28
N VAL A 101 -11.20 -0.45 -2.47
CA VAL A 101 -11.38 -1.85 -2.90
C VAL A 101 -10.66 -2.86 -2.02
N LEU A 102 -9.66 -2.42 -1.25
CA LEU A 102 -8.88 -3.26 -0.35
C LEU A 102 -9.54 -3.43 1.04
N GLY A 103 -10.62 -2.68 1.33
CA GLY A 103 -11.26 -2.64 2.65
C GLY A 103 -10.25 -2.36 3.76
N ASP A 104 -10.38 -3.08 4.89
CA ASP A 104 -9.45 -3.00 6.03
C ASP A 104 -7.99 -3.34 5.63
N GLY A 105 -7.82 -4.11 4.55
CA GLY A 105 -6.53 -4.42 3.97
C GLY A 105 -5.78 -3.19 3.43
N ALA A 106 -6.45 -2.06 3.19
CA ALA A 106 -5.82 -0.82 2.77
C ALA A 106 -4.77 -0.34 3.79
N PHE A 107 -5.05 -0.49 5.09
CA PHE A 107 -4.22 0.05 6.18
C PHE A 107 -3.38 -1.02 6.90
N CYS A 108 -3.24 -2.20 6.29
CA CYS A 108 -2.39 -3.27 6.82
C CYS A 108 -0.94 -3.09 6.35
N ILE A 109 -0.10 -2.41 7.15
CA ILE A 109 1.21 -1.91 6.73
C ILE A 109 2.33 -2.91 7.08
N ASP A 110 3.26 -3.07 6.15
CA ASP A 110 4.52 -3.79 6.38
C ASP A 110 5.57 -2.74 6.78
N PRO A 111 6.15 -2.80 7.99
CA PRO A 111 7.05 -1.76 8.48
C PRO A 111 8.33 -1.64 7.64
N ARG A 112 8.89 -2.75 7.13
CA ARG A 112 10.11 -2.72 6.30
C ARG A 112 9.83 -2.10 4.95
N ARG A 113 8.69 -2.45 4.34
CA ARG A 113 8.26 -1.85 3.07
C ARG A 113 7.98 -0.36 3.28
N TRP A 114 7.33 0.01 4.38
CA TRP A 114 7.07 1.41 4.74
C TRP A 114 8.35 2.24 4.75
N HIS A 115 9.36 1.84 5.52
CA HIS A 115 10.63 2.57 5.59
C HIS A 115 11.43 2.55 4.30
N ARG A 116 11.51 1.41 3.60
CA ARG A 116 12.17 1.35 2.28
C ARG A 116 11.59 2.36 1.30
N ILE A 117 10.27 2.55 1.33
CA ILE A 117 9.58 3.52 0.49
C ILE A 117 9.93 4.94 0.90
N LYS A 118 9.88 5.26 2.20
CA LYS A 118 10.32 6.57 2.70
C LYS A 118 11.74 6.92 2.25
N THR A 119 12.68 5.97 2.34
CA THR A 119 14.07 6.18 1.92
C THR A 119 14.20 6.59 0.45
N TYR A 120 13.45 5.98 -0.47
CA TYR A 120 13.55 6.38 -1.88
C TYR A 120 12.74 7.65 -2.21
N ILE A 121 11.65 7.92 -1.49
CA ILE A 121 10.91 9.20 -1.62
C ILE A 121 11.83 10.34 -1.18
N ALA A 122 12.58 10.17 -0.09
CA ALA A 122 13.58 11.13 0.38
C ALA A 122 14.71 11.37 -0.64
N LYS A 123 14.99 10.39 -1.52
CA LYS A 123 15.91 10.54 -2.65
C LYS A 123 15.28 11.20 -3.89
N GLY A 124 14.01 11.59 -3.81
CA GLY A 124 13.27 12.25 -4.87
C GLY A 124 12.83 11.34 -6.02
N THR A 125 12.76 10.03 -5.81
CA THR A 125 12.35 9.08 -6.86
C THR A 125 11.18 8.25 -6.38
N VAL A 126 10.16 8.05 -7.22
CA VAL A 126 8.97 7.29 -6.83
C VAL A 126 8.48 6.45 -8.00
N GLU A 127 8.29 5.15 -7.81
CA GLU A 127 7.59 4.37 -8.81
C GLU A 127 6.09 4.68 -8.74
N TYR A 128 5.41 4.89 -9.87
CA TYR A 128 3.97 5.12 -9.90
C TYR A 128 3.19 3.97 -9.23
N PRO A 129 2.20 4.26 -8.36
CA PRO A 129 1.18 3.29 -7.99
C PRO A 129 0.41 2.83 -9.24
N GLN A 130 0.03 1.55 -9.28
CA GLN A 130 -0.51 0.91 -10.47
C GLN A 130 -1.99 0.55 -10.28
N VAL A 131 -2.78 0.87 -11.30
CA VAL A 131 -4.19 0.46 -11.40
C VAL A 131 -4.31 -1.01 -11.77
N SER A 132 -5.22 -1.72 -11.10
CA SER A 132 -5.62 -3.07 -11.49
C SER A 132 -6.45 -3.03 -12.78
N VAL A 133 -6.01 -3.85 -13.73
CA VAL A 133 -6.62 -3.95 -15.06
C VAL A 133 -7.94 -4.71 -15.03
N MET A 134 -8.13 -5.58 -14.03
CA MET A 134 -9.31 -6.42 -13.91
C MET A 134 -10.40 -5.83 -13.00
N HIS A 135 -10.08 -4.81 -12.20
CA HIS A 135 -10.99 -4.20 -11.23
C HIS A 135 -10.52 -2.77 -10.99
N SER A 136 -11.41 -1.78 -11.05
CA SER A 136 -11.05 -0.39 -10.76
C SER A 136 -10.53 -0.23 -9.33
N GLY A 137 -9.20 -0.20 -9.20
CA GLY A 137 -8.54 -0.16 -7.90
C GLY A 137 -7.04 -0.42 -8.01
N VAL A 138 -6.42 -0.80 -6.91
CA VAL A 138 -4.95 -0.87 -6.79
C VAL A 138 -4.44 -2.28 -7.07
N SER A 139 -3.53 -2.44 -8.04
CA SER A 139 -2.77 -3.69 -8.20
C SER A 139 -1.46 -3.67 -7.42
N ASP A 140 -0.81 -2.50 -7.36
CA ASP A 140 0.37 -2.27 -6.52
C ASP A 140 0.50 -0.79 -6.14
N GLY A 141 1.30 -0.51 -5.12
CA GLY A 141 1.57 0.86 -4.67
C GLY A 141 0.69 1.33 -3.53
N ARG A 142 0.00 0.42 -2.82
CA ARG A 142 -0.77 0.72 -1.60
C ARG A 142 0.04 1.55 -0.58
N HIS A 143 1.20 1.05 -0.16
CA HIS A 143 2.05 1.76 0.81
C HIS A 143 2.57 3.09 0.26
N ARG A 144 2.88 3.16 -1.04
CA ARG A 144 3.31 4.40 -1.70
C ARG A 144 2.21 5.46 -1.67
N THR A 145 0.99 5.05 -2.00
CA THR A 145 -0.19 5.93 -1.99
C THR A 145 -0.37 6.53 -0.61
N LEU A 146 -0.40 5.71 0.44
CA LEU A 146 -0.53 6.17 1.83
C LEU A 146 0.63 7.10 2.24
N LEU A 147 1.88 6.77 1.88
CA LEU A 147 3.03 7.61 2.21
C LEU A 147 3.01 8.95 1.48
N LEU A 148 2.68 8.97 0.18
CA LEU A 148 2.56 10.22 -0.58
C LEU A 148 1.46 11.10 0.00
N MET A 149 0.33 10.52 0.38
CA MET A 149 -0.74 11.27 1.03
C MET A 149 -0.30 11.87 2.38
N GLN A 150 0.40 11.08 3.20
CA GLN A 150 0.81 11.49 4.54
C GLN A 150 1.94 12.53 4.50
N LEU A 151 3.00 12.27 3.74
CA LEU A 151 4.20 13.11 3.69
C LEU A 151 3.93 14.47 3.05
N TYR A 152 3.04 14.52 2.06
CA TYR A 152 2.74 15.74 1.30
C TYR A 152 1.39 16.36 1.65
N ASN A 153 0.71 15.84 2.68
CA ASN A 153 -0.61 16.30 3.14
C ASN A 153 -1.60 16.50 1.98
N ARG A 154 -1.72 15.49 1.10
CA ARG A 154 -2.55 15.54 -0.10
C ARG A 154 -3.45 14.34 -0.22
N ARG A 155 -4.63 14.52 -0.80
CA ARG A 155 -5.58 13.42 -1.08
C ARG A 155 -5.41 12.89 -2.50
N THR A 156 -5.12 13.77 -3.45
CA THR A 156 -4.95 13.41 -4.85
C THR A 156 -3.54 12.90 -5.12
N ILE A 157 -3.40 11.74 -5.75
CA ILE A 157 -2.13 11.10 -6.10
C ILE A 157 -2.12 10.66 -7.57
N PRO A 158 -0.96 10.73 -8.25
CA PRO A 158 -0.84 10.23 -9.61
C PRO A 158 -0.71 8.70 -9.62
N VAL A 159 -1.50 8.05 -10.47
CA VAL A 159 -1.42 6.61 -10.75
C VAL A 159 -1.16 6.35 -12.21
N VAL A 160 -0.50 5.24 -12.51
CA VAL A 160 -0.29 4.80 -13.89
C VAL A 160 -1.37 3.81 -14.32
N VAL A 161 -1.91 4.05 -15.52
CA VAL A 161 -2.93 3.21 -16.16
C VAL A 161 -2.43 2.79 -17.55
N PRO A 162 -2.50 1.50 -17.91
CA PRO A 162 -2.37 1.07 -19.30
C PRO A 162 -3.29 1.89 -20.21
N GLU A 163 -2.77 2.43 -21.32
CA GLU A 163 -3.57 3.30 -22.20
C GLU A 163 -4.83 2.58 -22.72
N SER A 164 -4.71 1.27 -23.00
CA SER A 164 -5.81 0.40 -23.43
C SER A 164 -6.96 0.29 -22.42
N HIS A 165 -6.74 0.65 -21.16
CA HIS A 165 -7.74 0.56 -20.07
C HIS A 165 -8.13 1.92 -19.51
N TYR A 166 -7.59 3.01 -20.06
CA TYR A 166 -7.75 4.35 -19.48
C TYR A 166 -9.20 4.82 -19.47
N GLU A 167 -9.92 4.73 -20.59
CA GLU A 167 -11.31 5.22 -20.67
C GLU A 167 -12.25 4.45 -19.75
N THR A 168 -12.09 3.12 -19.68
CA THR A 168 -12.84 2.25 -18.76
C THR A 168 -12.55 2.64 -17.31
N PHE A 169 -11.27 2.77 -16.97
CA PHE A 169 -10.85 3.17 -15.63
C PHE A 169 -11.43 4.55 -15.25
N MET A 170 -11.33 5.56 -16.12
CA MET A 170 -11.83 6.90 -15.81
C MET A 170 -13.34 6.93 -15.66
N THR A 171 -14.07 6.10 -16.40
CA THR A 171 -15.53 5.98 -16.28
C THR A 171 -15.92 5.37 -14.94
N GLU A 172 -15.29 4.26 -14.57
CA GLU A 172 -15.55 3.59 -13.29
C GLU A 172 -15.08 4.43 -12.10
N ALA A 173 -13.93 5.09 -12.22
CA ALA A 173 -13.36 5.97 -11.21
C ALA A 173 -14.30 7.15 -10.90
N LYS A 174 -14.87 7.79 -11.93
CA LYS A 174 -15.88 8.86 -11.74
C LYS A 174 -17.13 8.35 -11.01
N ASN A 175 -17.63 7.18 -11.40
CA ASN A 175 -18.81 6.58 -10.76
C ASN A 175 -18.57 6.23 -9.29
N ASN A 176 -17.32 5.88 -8.94
CA ASN A 176 -16.92 5.49 -7.60
C ASN A 176 -16.35 6.66 -6.76
N GLY A 177 -16.35 7.88 -7.29
CA GLY A 177 -15.81 9.06 -6.60
C GLY A 177 -14.28 9.03 -6.40
N VAL A 178 -13.56 8.28 -7.24
CA VAL A 178 -12.09 8.16 -7.23
C VAL A 178 -11.42 9.30 -8.01
N VAL A 179 -12.09 9.87 -9.01
CA VAL A 179 -11.63 11.01 -9.82
C VAL A 179 -12.71 12.06 -9.89
#